data_AF-A0A2V9FQT6-F1
#
_entry.id   AF-A0A2V9FQT6-F1
#
_cell.length_a   1.000
_cell.length_b   1.000
_cell.length_c   1.000
_cell.angle_alpha   90.00
_cell.angle_beta   90.00
_cell.angle_gamma   90.00
#
_symmetry.space_group_name_H-M   'P 1'
#
loop_
_entity.id
_entity.type
_entity.pdbx_description
1 polymer ?
#
loop_
_entity_poly.entity_id
_entity_poly.type
_entity_poly.pdbx_seq_one_letter_code
_entity_poly.pdbx_strand_id
1 'polypeptide(L)'
;MHRFCLLILGLLLIAAPVLAQSVSTDSQTLQALLTEVRQLRHDLQTTTIGAQRAQTLLYRLQGQEVIVARASQRLDDTRARLAETQSNRTNLTSDIKQDEDFVSHSENPPAERKQIEDWLPRLKAKLASPENEEQQRQIRETEAEDQLRAERAKLSELQDHLDRLEKILESSSQQSDTNPR
;
A
#
# COMPACT_ATOMS: atom_id res chain seq x y z
N MET A 1 59.79 -29.24 79.83
CA MET A 1 59.24 -27.93 79.41
C MET A 1 59.50 -27.55 77.93
N HIS A 2 60.16 -28.41 77.12
CA HIS A 2 60.37 -28.14 75.68
C HIS A 2 59.57 -29.04 74.72
N ARG A 3 58.71 -29.92 75.24
CA ARG A 3 57.88 -30.84 74.44
C ARG A 3 56.43 -30.39 74.27
N PHE A 4 56.02 -29.34 74.98
CA PHE A 4 54.65 -28.80 74.92
C PHE A 4 54.55 -27.54 74.02
N CYS A 5 55.65 -26.80 73.81
CA CYS A 5 55.70 -25.69 72.84
C CYS A 5 55.72 -26.16 71.36
N LEU A 6 56.13 -27.40 71.08
CA LEU A 6 56.12 -27.95 69.71
C LEU A 6 54.72 -28.33 69.22
N LEU A 7 53.74 -28.47 70.12
CA LEU A 7 52.35 -28.80 69.76
C LEU A 7 51.51 -27.56 69.39
N ILE A 8 51.95 -26.35 69.75
CA ILE A 8 51.26 -25.09 69.39
C ILE A 8 51.76 -24.58 68.03
N LEU A 9 52.98 -24.92 67.62
CA LEU A 9 53.52 -24.59 66.28
C LEU A 9 52.90 -25.45 65.16
N GLY A 10 52.38 -26.64 65.46
CA GLY A 10 51.73 -27.52 64.49
C GLY A 10 50.28 -27.13 64.14
N LEU A 11 49.63 -26.31 64.96
CA LEU A 11 48.23 -25.88 64.74
C LEU A 11 48.13 -24.61 63.88
N LEU A 12 49.25 -23.96 63.56
CA LEU A 12 49.34 -22.79 62.68
C LEU A 12 49.84 -23.17 61.27
N LEU A 13 49.61 -24.42 60.84
CA LEU A 13 50.02 -24.93 59.53
C LEU A 13 48.89 -25.69 58.81
N ILE A 14 47.65 -25.31 59.05
CA ILE A 14 46.53 -25.60 58.14
C ILE A 14 46.04 -24.25 57.60
N ALA A 15 46.96 -23.57 56.92
CA ALA A 15 46.58 -22.61 55.90
C ALA A 15 45.96 -23.40 54.75
N ALA A 16 44.64 -23.56 54.77
CA ALA A 16 43.91 -23.85 53.55
C ALA A 16 43.93 -22.57 52.70
N PRO A 17 44.49 -22.56 51.48
CA PRO A 17 44.24 -21.49 50.54
C PRO A 17 42.80 -21.69 50.03
N VAL A 18 41.80 -21.19 50.76
CA VAL A 18 40.49 -20.90 50.18
C VAL A 18 40.62 -19.54 49.51
N LEU A 19 41.25 -19.51 48.34
CA LEU A 19 41.30 -18.39 47.41
C LEU A 19 41.83 -18.95 46.08
N ALA A 20 40.93 -19.45 45.21
CA ALA A 20 41.11 -19.50 43.74
C ALA A 20 39.99 -20.26 43.01
N GLN A 21 38.70 -20.03 43.32
CA GLN A 21 37.63 -20.43 42.38
C GLN A 21 36.76 -19.26 41.91
N SER A 22 36.83 -18.06 42.51
CA SER A 22 36.02 -16.92 42.08
C SER A 22 36.47 -16.29 40.77
N VAL A 23 37.76 -16.38 40.39
CA VAL A 23 38.28 -15.74 39.16
C VAL A 23 37.71 -16.41 37.89
N SER A 24 37.47 -17.73 37.92
CA SER A 24 36.86 -18.43 36.79
C SER A 24 35.38 -18.10 36.65
N THR A 25 34.65 -18.01 37.77
CA THR A 25 33.22 -17.72 37.79
C THR A 25 32.92 -16.26 37.42
N ASP A 26 33.75 -15.31 37.87
CA ASP A 26 33.63 -13.90 37.47
C ASP A 26 33.89 -13.70 35.97
N SER A 27 34.88 -14.41 35.40
CA SER A 27 35.15 -14.36 33.96
C SER A 27 33.98 -14.93 33.14
N GLN A 28 33.38 -16.05 33.58
CA GLN A 28 32.20 -16.64 32.95
C GLN A 28 30.96 -15.74 33.02
N THR A 29 30.72 -15.11 34.18
CA THR A 29 29.59 -14.17 34.34
C THR A 29 29.79 -12.88 33.56
N LEU A 30 31.02 -12.34 33.50
CA LEU A 30 31.35 -11.20 32.63
C LEU A 30 31.20 -11.54 31.15
N GLN A 31 31.59 -12.74 30.72
CA GLN A 31 31.36 -13.20 29.35
C GLN A 31 29.87 -13.31 29.04
N ALA A 32 29.08 -13.88 29.96
CA ALA A 32 27.63 -13.99 29.83
C ALA A 32 26.96 -12.60 29.68
N LEU A 33 27.35 -11.63 30.51
CA LEU A 33 26.86 -10.25 30.42
C LEU A 33 27.28 -9.57 29.11
N LEU A 34 28.51 -9.78 28.64
CA LEU A 34 28.96 -9.25 27.36
C LEU A 34 28.19 -9.84 26.18
N THR A 35 27.84 -11.14 26.23
CA THR A 35 26.97 -11.76 25.22
C THR A 35 25.56 -11.19 25.26
N GLU A 36 24.96 -11.03 26.44
CA GLU A 36 23.63 -10.42 26.59
C GLU A 36 23.62 -8.97 26.08
N VAL A 37 24.63 -8.15 26.39
CA VAL A 37 24.71 -6.77 25.91
C VAL A 37 24.89 -6.69 24.39
N ARG A 38 25.69 -7.60 23.81
CA ARG A 38 25.83 -7.69 22.34
C ARG A 38 24.50 -8.08 21.70
N GLN A 39 23.79 -9.04 22.29
CA GLN A 39 22.49 -9.49 21.81
C GLN A 39 21.44 -8.37 21.93
N LEU A 40 21.36 -7.68 23.08
CA LEU A 40 20.49 -6.52 23.26
C LEU A 40 20.79 -5.39 22.28
N ARG A 41 22.07 -5.10 22.02
CA ARG A 41 22.45 -4.10 21.00
C ARG A 41 21.99 -4.53 19.62
N HIS A 42 22.14 -5.81 19.29
CA HIS A 42 21.68 -6.34 18.02
C HIS A 42 20.16 -6.20 17.88
N ASP A 43 19.40 -6.61 18.89
CA ASP A 43 17.94 -6.51 18.92
C ASP A 43 17.46 -5.05 18.85
N LEU A 44 18.14 -4.13 19.53
CA LEU A 44 17.85 -2.69 19.43
C LEU A 44 18.14 -2.14 18.02
N GLN A 45 19.21 -2.60 17.37
CA GLN A 45 19.53 -2.18 16.01
C GLN A 45 18.50 -2.72 15.00
N THR A 46 18.10 -3.98 15.11
CA THR A 46 17.12 -4.60 14.20
C THR A 46 15.74 -3.95 14.35
N THR A 47 15.28 -3.74 15.58
CA THR A 47 14.01 -3.05 15.88
C THR A 47 14.01 -1.59 15.42
N THR A 48 15.10 -0.85 15.64
CA THR A 48 15.21 0.56 15.20
C THR A 48 15.19 0.68 13.68
N ILE A 49 15.97 -0.15 12.96
CA ILE A 49 15.98 -0.15 11.48
C ILE A 49 14.61 -0.57 10.94
N GLY A 50 13.97 -1.55 11.56
CA GLY A 50 12.62 -1.99 11.21
C GLY A 50 11.58 -0.89 11.37
N ALA A 51 11.59 -0.20 12.51
CA ALA A 51 10.68 0.91 12.79
C ALA A 51 10.85 2.06 11.77
N GLN A 52 12.09 2.43 11.44
CA GLN A 52 12.36 3.46 10.42
C GLN A 52 11.85 3.06 9.03
N ARG A 53 12.06 1.80 8.64
CA ARG A 53 11.55 1.26 7.37
C ARG A 53 10.02 1.21 7.34
N ALA A 54 9.39 0.77 8.42
CA ALA A 54 7.93 0.74 8.55
C ALA A 54 7.35 2.16 8.44
N GLN A 55 7.93 3.13 9.14
CA GLN A 55 7.48 4.52 9.07
C GLN A 55 7.61 5.10 7.66
N THR A 56 8.71 4.81 6.97
CA THR A 56 8.89 5.23 5.56
C THR A 56 7.85 4.59 4.64
N LEU A 57 7.59 3.28 4.78
CA LEU A 57 6.58 2.58 3.99
C LEU A 57 5.17 3.11 4.27
N LEU A 58 4.84 3.40 5.52
CA LEU A 58 3.55 3.96 5.91
C LEU A 58 3.32 5.35 5.29
N TYR A 59 4.33 6.23 5.29
CA TYR A 59 4.23 7.51 4.58
C TYR A 59 4.00 7.33 3.08
N ARG A 60 4.67 6.36 2.45
CA ARG A 60 4.46 6.04 1.04
C ARG A 60 3.07 5.47 0.78
N LEU A 61 2.58 4.60 1.67
CA LEU A 61 1.25 4.01 1.60
C LEU A 61 0.18 5.11 1.64
N GLN A 62 0.23 6.00 2.63
CA GLN A 62 -0.69 7.13 2.75
C GLN A 62 -0.66 8.02 1.51
N GLY A 63 0.53 8.33 0.98
CA GLY A 63 0.67 9.08 -0.27
C GLY A 63 0.03 8.35 -1.46
N GLN A 64 0.24 7.03 -1.55
CA GLN A 64 -0.30 6.20 -2.61
C GLN A 64 -1.82 6.06 -2.53
N GLU A 65 -2.40 5.93 -1.34
CA GLU A 65 -3.86 5.94 -1.12
C GLU A 65 -4.50 7.22 -1.64
N VAL A 66 -3.87 8.38 -1.40
CA VAL A 66 -4.32 9.67 -1.92
C VAL A 66 -4.25 9.70 -3.46
N ILE A 67 -3.18 9.15 -4.05
CA ILE A 67 -3.05 9.06 -5.52
C ILE A 67 -4.15 8.17 -6.11
N VAL A 68 -4.42 7.01 -5.51
CA VAL A 68 -5.49 6.09 -5.91
C VAL A 68 -6.87 6.76 -5.79
N ALA A 69 -7.12 7.49 -4.69
CA ALA A 69 -8.38 8.23 -4.50
C ALA A 69 -8.59 9.28 -5.62
N ARG A 70 -7.56 10.05 -5.96
CA ARG A 70 -7.63 11.02 -7.07
C ARG A 70 -7.82 10.35 -8.42
N ALA A 71 -7.14 9.23 -8.68
CA ALA A 71 -7.31 8.47 -9.91
C ALA A 71 -8.74 7.92 -10.03
N SER A 72 -9.32 7.45 -8.93
CA SER A 72 -10.72 6.99 -8.87
C SER A 72 -11.68 8.13 -9.16
N GLN A 73 -11.51 9.27 -8.48
CA GLN A 73 -12.36 10.44 -8.71
C GLN A 73 -12.29 10.93 -10.17
N ARG A 74 -11.11 10.88 -10.80
CA ARG A 74 -10.96 11.25 -12.20
C ARG A 74 -11.69 10.28 -13.13
N LEU A 75 -11.64 8.97 -12.84
CA LEU A 75 -12.41 7.97 -13.59
C LEU A 75 -13.92 8.19 -13.44
N ASP A 76 -14.38 8.52 -12.24
CA ASP A 76 -15.80 8.80 -11.99
C ASP A 76 -16.27 10.05 -12.76
N ASP A 77 -15.47 11.12 -12.80
CA ASP A 77 -15.76 12.33 -13.59
C ASP A 77 -15.75 12.05 -15.11
N THR A 78 -14.78 11.28 -15.62
CA THR A 78 -14.75 10.92 -17.05
C THR A 78 -15.95 10.07 -17.45
N ARG A 79 -16.34 9.11 -16.61
CA ARG A 79 -17.55 8.29 -16.84
C ARG A 79 -18.83 9.11 -16.79
N ALA A 80 -18.96 10.04 -15.84
CA ALA A 80 -20.11 10.93 -15.77
C ALA A 80 -20.26 11.78 -17.04
N ARG A 81 -19.15 12.36 -17.53
CA ARG A 81 -19.11 13.12 -18.78
C ARG A 81 -19.42 12.27 -20.01
N LEU A 82 -18.96 11.02 -20.04
CA LEU A 82 -19.27 10.10 -21.13
C LEU A 82 -20.77 9.76 -21.15
N ALA A 83 -21.34 9.47 -19.99
CA ALA A 83 -22.77 9.19 -19.84
C ALA A 83 -23.65 10.39 -20.27
N GLU A 84 -23.25 11.61 -19.94
CA GLU A 84 -23.92 12.83 -20.39
C GLU A 84 -23.91 12.95 -21.93
N THR A 85 -22.76 12.75 -22.57
CA THR A 85 -22.67 12.77 -24.05
C THR A 85 -23.51 11.68 -24.68
N GLN A 86 -23.48 10.46 -24.13
CA GLN A 86 -24.26 9.33 -24.62
C GLN A 86 -25.77 9.57 -24.49
N SER A 87 -26.21 10.20 -23.40
CA SER A 87 -27.61 10.59 -23.20
C SER A 87 -28.02 11.64 -24.24
N ASN A 88 -27.21 12.69 -24.43
CA ASN A 88 -27.49 13.73 -25.42
C ASN A 88 -27.55 13.16 -26.85
N ARG A 89 -26.63 12.24 -27.20
CA ARG A 89 -26.64 11.56 -28.50
C ARG A 89 -27.89 10.71 -28.67
N THR A 90 -28.27 9.96 -27.64
CA THR A 90 -29.48 9.12 -27.67
C THR A 90 -30.73 9.95 -27.91
N ASN A 91 -30.87 11.08 -27.20
CA ASN A 91 -31.99 11.99 -27.37
C ASN A 91 -32.03 12.55 -28.80
N LEU A 92 -30.90 13.07 -29.30
CA LEU A 92 -30.82 13.62 -30.66
C LEU A 92 -31.10 12.57 -31.75
N THR A 93 -30.66 11.34 -31.53
CA THR A 93 -30.95 10.22 -32.44
C THR A 93 -32.43 9.85 -32.43
N SER A 94 -33.08 9.93 -31.27
CA SER A 94 -34.52 9.70 -31.13
C SER A 94 -35.31 10.79 -31.86
N ASP A 95 -34.94 12.06 -31.69
CA ASP A 95 -35.57 13.20 -32.36
C ASP A 95 -35.47 13.04 -33.89
N ILE A 96 -34.27 12.74 -34.41
CA ILE A 96 -34.04 12.50 -35.84
C ILE A 96 -34.95 11.38 -36.36
N LYS A 97 -35.05 10.25 -35.64
CA LYS A 97 -35.90 9.14 -36.05
C LYS A 97 -37.37 9.53 -36.08
N GLN A 98 -37.83 10.27 -35.07
CA GLN A 98 -39.21 10.76 -35.02
C GLN A 98 -39.53 11.68 -36.19
N ASP A 99 -38.60 12.55 -36.58
CA ASP A 99 -38.75 13.45 -37.72
C ASP A 99 -38.71 12.70 -39.06
N GLU A 100 -37.81 11.72 -39.20
CA GLU A 100 -37.75 10.82 -40.37
C GLU A 100 -39.06 10.04 -40.53
N ASP A 101 -39.59 9.50 -39.43
CA ASP A 101 -40.86 8.80 -39.41
C ASP A 101 -41.99 9.77 -39.80
N PHE A 102 -42.05 10.98 -39.23
CA PHE A 102 -43.05 11.99 -39.59
C PHE A 102 -43.00 12.35 -41.09
N VAL A 103 -41.81 12.54 -41.65
CA VAL A 103 -41.63 12.85 -43.08
C VAL A 103 -42.00 11.66 -43.97
N SER A 104 -41.79 10.42 -43.51
CA SER A 104 -42.11 9.21 -44.28
C SER A 104 -43.62 8.91 -44.35
N HIS A 105 -44.40 9.35 -43.36
CA HIS A 105 -45.86 9.16 -43.34
C HIS A 105 -46.56 10.11 -44.32
N SER A 106 -47.10 9.56 -45.41
CA SER A 106 -47.75 10.31 -46.49
C SER A 106 -49.07 10.98 -46.09
N GLU A 107 -49.66 10.57 -44.96
CA GLU A 107 -50.88 11.16 -44.40
C GLU A 107 -50.63 12.52 -43.72
N ASN A 108 -49.38 12.86 -43.41
CA ASN A 108 -49.02 14.12 -42.78
C ASN A 108 -49.08 15.31 -43.77
N PRO A 109 -49.42 16.52 -43.30
CA PRO A 109 -49.56 17.70 -44.16
C PRO A 109 -48.29 17.99 -44.98
N PRO A 110 -48.37 18.20 -46.31
CA PRO A 110 -47.19 18.41 -47.16
C PRO A 110 -46.33 19.61 -46.76
N ALA A 111 -46.95 20.68 -46.24
CA ALA A 111 -46.24 21.86 -45.78
C ALA A 111 -45.40 21.58 -44.53
N GLU A 112 -45.93 20.80 -43.58
CA GLU A 112 -45.24 20.42 -42.34
C GLU A 112 -44.13 19.40 -42.63
N ARG A 113 -44.38 18.42 -43.50
CA ARG A 113 -43.36 17.46 -43.96
C ARG A 113 -42.17 18.16 -44.60
N LYS A 114 -42.42 19.12 -45.50
CA LYS A 114 -41.36 19.89 -46.17
C LYS A 114 -40.56 20.74 -45.19
N GLN A 115 -41.24 21.39 -44.25
CA GLN A 115 -40.55 22.11 -43.18
C GLN A 115 -39.62 21.16 -42.42
N ILE A 116 -40.09 19.96 -42.06
CA ILE A 116 -39.31 18.99 -41.30
C ILE A 116 -38.10 18.46 -42.08
N GLU A 117 -38.34 18.10 -43.33
CA GLU A 117 -37.32 17.67 -44.29
C GLU A 117 -36.20 18.72 -44.48
N ASP A 118 -36.54 20.02 -44.46
CA ASP A 118 -35.56 21.10 -44.64
C ASP A 118 -34.60 21.27 -43.43
N TRP A 119 -35.02 20.93 -42.21
CA TRP A 119 -34.16 21.05 -41.01
C TRP A 119 -33.49 19.74 -40.57
N LEU A 120 -33.99 18.59 -41.04
CA LEU A 120 -33.42 17.25 -40.79
C LEU A 120 -31.90 17.16 -41.11
N PRO A 121 -31.38 17.74 -42.21
CA PRO A 121 -29.93 17.77 -42.47
C PRO A 121 -29.14 18.53 -41.40
N ARG A 122 -29.73 19.57 -40.80
CA ARG A 122 -29.07 20.35 -39.73
C ARG A 122 -28.98 19.55 -38.43
N LEU A 123 -30.02 18.77 -38.11
CA LEU A 123 -29.98 17.82 -37.00
C LEU A 123 -28.91 16.74 -37.19
N LYS A 124 -28.88 16.12 -38.38
CA LYS A 124 -27.88 15.10 -38.71
C LYS A 124 -26.46 15.65 -38.64
N ALA A 125 -26.24 16.88 -39.11
CA ALA A 125 -24.95 17.56 -38.96
C ALA A 125 -24.59 17.82 -37.48
N LYS A 126 -25.58 18.16 -36.64
CA LYS A 126 -25.37 18.30 -35.18
C LYS A 126 -25.04 16.96 -34.50
N LEU A 127 -25.47 15.81 -35.04
CA LEU A 127 -25.19 14.48 -34.48
C LEU A 127 -23.74 14.02 -34.72
N ALA A 128 -23.12 14.45 -35.82
CA ALA A 128 -21.74 14.08 -36.16
C ALA A 128 -20.69 14.63 -35.17
N SER A 129 -20.98 15.73 -34.48
CA SER A 129 -20.07 16.31 -33.47
C SER A 129 -20.01 15.49 -32.17
N PRO A 130 -21.15 15.12 -31.55
CA PRO A 130 -21.21 14.21 -30.42
C PRO A 130 -20.53 12.86 -30.63
N GLU A 131 -20.58 12.26 -31.82
CA GLU A 131 -19.94 10.96 -32.08
C GLU A 131 -18.42 11.00 -31.92
N ASN A 132 -17.77 12.01 -32.49
CA ASN A 132 -16.33 12.22 -32.33
C ASN A 132 -15.97 12.54 -30.87
N GLU A 133 -16.78 13.36 -30.20
CA GLU A 133 -16.58 13.67 -28.79
C GLU A 133 -16.73 12.45 -27.89
N GLU A 134 -17.72 11.60 -28.16
CA GLU A 134 -17.95 10.36 -27.42
C GLU A 134 -16.76 9.43 -27.54
N GLN A 135 -16.25 9.22 -28.77
CA GLN A 135 -15.10 8.35 -28.98
C GLN A 135 -13.85 8.87 -28.26
N GLN A 136 -13.61 10.19 -28.28
CA GLN A 136 -12.53 10.81 -27.50
C GLN A 136 -12.73 10.69 -25.98
N ARG A 137 -13.98 10.77 -25.50
CA ARG A 137 -14.30 10.56 -24.07
C ARG A 137 -14.11 9.10 -23.67
N GLN A 138 -14.46 8.15 -24.53
CA GLN A 138 -14.25 6.72 -24.31
C GLN A 138 -12.76 6.39 -24.17
N ILE A 139 -11.91 6.93 -25.06
CA ILE A 139 -10.46 6.76 -24.96
C ILE A 139 -9.93 7.30 -23.63
N ARG A 140 -10.34 8.50 -23.23
CA ARG A 140 -9.96 9.10 -21.94
C ARG A 140 -10.45 8.31 -20.73
N GLU A 141 -11.61 7.66 -20.85
CA GLU A 141 -12.15 6.78 -19.81
C GLU A 141 -11.27 5.55 -19.63
N THR A 142 -10.92 4.87 -20.74
CA THR A 142 -9.99 3.73 -20.72
C THR A 142 -8.61 4.11 -20.18
N GLU A 143 -8.05 5.25 -20.59
CA GLU A 143 -6.77 5.76 -20.05
C GLU A 143 -6.85 6.02 -18.53
N ALA A 144 -7.97 6.57 -18.05
CA ALA A 144 -8.19 6.80 -16.62
C ALA A 144 -8.33 5.48 -15.84
N GLU A 145 -9.00 4.48 -16.41
CA GLU A 145 -9.10 3.13 -15.85
C GLU A 145 -7.74 2.45 -15.75
N ASP A 146 -6.94 2.50 -16.82
CA ASP A 146 -5.61 1.91 -16.86
C ASP A 146 -4.69 2.55 -15.82
N GLN A 147 -4.76 3.88 -15.69
CA GLN A 147 -4.01 4.57 -14.65
C GLN A 147 -4.48 4.17 -13.25
N LEU A 148 -5.79 4.08 -12.99
CA LEU A 148 -6.31 3.62 -11.70
C LEU A 148 -5.85 2.20 -11.38
N ARG A 149 -5.84 1.30 -12.39
CA ARG A 149 -5.36 -0.08 -12.23
C ARG A 149 -3.87 -0.11 -11.86
N ALA A 150 -3.05 0.70 -12.53
CA ALA A 150 -1.63 0.81 -12.23
C ALA A 150 -1.37 1.34 -10.81
N GLU A 151 -2.10 2.38 -10.37
CA GLU A 151 -1.93 2.94 -9.03
C GLU A 151 -2.43 1.99 -7.93
N ARG A 152 -3.48 1.21 -8.19
CA ARG A 152 -3.93 0.14 -7.27
C ARG A 152 -2.92 -0.99 -7.16
N ALA A 153 -2.25 -1.35 -8.26
CA ALA A 153 -1.18 -2.36 -8.23
C ALA A 153 -0.01 -1.91 -7.35
N LYS A 154 0.44 -0.66 -7.49
CA LYS A 154 1.47 -0.07 -6.62
C LYS A 154 1.05 -0.03 -5.14
N LEU A 155 -0.23 0.27 -4.87
CA LEU A 155 -0.77 0.25 -3.52
C LEU A 155 -0.70 -1.15 -2.91
N SER A 156 -1.12 -2.17 -3.67
CA SER A 156 -1.03 -3.58 -3.25
C SER A 156 0.42 -4.00 -2.97
N GLU A 157 1.37 -3.58 -3.81
CA GLU A 157 2.80 -3.87 -3.61
C GLU A 157 3.34 -3.21 -2.32
N LEU A 158 2.92 -1.99 -1.99
CA LEU A 158 3.29 -1.33 -0.73
C LEU A 158 2.73 -2.06 0.49
N GLN A 159 1.49 -2.54 0.40
CA GLN A 159 0.87 -3.35 1.47
C GLN A 159 1.63 -4.67 1.66
N ASP A 160 1.94 -5.38 0.57
CA ASP A 160 2.77 -6.58 0.60
C ASP A 160 4.14 -6.35 1.27
N HIS A 161 4.77 -5.20 1.02
CA HIS A 161 6.05 -4.85 1.65
C HIS A 161 5.92 -4.59 3.15
N LEU A 162 4.81 -4.00 3.59
CA LEU A 162 4.52 -3.80 5.01
C LEU A 162 4.29 -5.13 5.72
N ASP A 163 3.47 -6.02 5.15
CA ASP A 163 3.18 -7.34 5.74
C ASP A 163 4.45 -8.20 5.86
N ARG A 164 5.33 -8.15 4.85
CA ARG A 164 6.63 -8.83 4.91
C ARG A 164 7.53 -8.25 6.00
N LEU A 165 7.53 -6.93 6.17
CA LEU A 165 8.32 -6.27 7.20
C LEU A 165 7.83 -6.65 8.59
N GLU A 166 6.51 -6.66 8.80
CA GLU A 166 5.89 -7.10 10.05
C GLU A 166 6.29 -8.53 10.39
N LYS A 167 6.20 -9.46 9.42
CA LYS A 167 6.61 -10.85 9.60
C LYS A 167 8.10 -11.01 9.93
N ILE A 168 8.98 -10.24 9.29
CA ILE A 168 10.42 -10.25 9.58
C ILE A 168 10.67 -9.77 11.02
N LEU A 169 9.98 -8.72 11.44
CA LEU A 169 10.10 -8.19 12.80
C LEU A 169 9.59 -9.19 13.85
N GLU A 170 8.44 -9.83 13.61
CA GLU A 170 7.87 -10.84 14.49
C GLU A 170 8.78 -12.09 14.58
N SER A 171 9.35 -12.54 13.47
CA SER A 171 10.30 -13.66 13.50
C SER A 171 11.59 -13.31 14.27
N SER A 172 12.04 -12.06 14.18
CA SER A 172 13.24 -11.60 14.90
C SER A 172 12.99 -11.53 16.40
N SER A 173 11.78 -11.12 16.83
CA SER A 173 11.42 -11.12 18.26
C SER A 173 11.21 -12.53 18.83
N GLN A 174 10.68 -13.47 18.05
CA GLN A 174 10.57 -14.86 18.49
C GLN A 174 11.95 -15.54 18.61
N GLN A 175 12.91 -15.15 17.78
CA GLN A 175 14.26 -15.72 17.83
C GLN A 175 15.08 -15.21 19.03
N SER A 176 14.81 -14.00 19.52
CA SER A 176 15.41 -13.52 20.77
C SER A 176 14.80 -14.21 22.01
N ASP A 177 13.52 -14.58 21.99
CA ASP A 177 12.86 -15.33 23.08
C ASP A 177 13.24 -16.82 23.15
N THR A 178 13.65 -17.43 22.04
CA THR A 178 13.92 -18.88 21.94
C THR A 178 15.37 -19.28 22.23
N ASN A 179 16.27 -18.34 22.48
CA ASN A 179 17.65 -18.68 22.87
C ASN A 179 17.68 -19.01 24.38
N PRO A 180 17.87 -20.29 24.79
CA PRO A 180 17.78 -20.67 26.19
C PRO A 180 19.02 -20.19 26.97
N ARG A 181 18.76 -19.81 28.22
CA ARG A 181 19.74 -19.46 29.26
C ARG A 181 20.77 -20.55 29.53
#